data_AF-A0A3L6F7K0-F1
#
_entry.id   AF-A0A3L6F7K0-F1
#
_cell.length_a   1.000
_cell.length_b   1.000
_cell.length_c   1.000
_cell.angle_alpha   90.00
_cell.angle_beta   90.00
_cell.angle_gamma   90.00
#
_symmetry.space_group_name_H-M   'P 1'
#
loop_
_entity.id
_entity.type
_entity.pdbx_description
1 polymer ?
#
loop_
_entity_poly.entity_id
_entity_poly.type
_entity_poly.pdbx_seq_one_letter_code
_entity_poly.pdbx_strand_id
1 'polypeptide(L)'
;MSSASSSAAAANAGEGSGAAEEGVEITYVSYGGEQHLPLVMSLVDEELSEPYSIFTYRYFVYLWPQLTFLAFDARDGKCVGTVVCKMGEHRGAFRGYIAMLVVLKPYRGRGIGDALLSY
;
A
#
# COMPACT_ATOMS: atom_id res chain seq x y z
N MET A 1 42.88 26.11 -48.57
CA MET A 1 44.02 26.17 -47.62
C MET A 1 43.79 27.30 -46.64
N SER A 2 43.26 26.99 -45.46
CA SER A 2 43.65 27.60 -44.18
C SER A 2 42.88 26.89 -43.08
N SER A 3 43.63 26.09 -42.36
CA SER A 3 43.30 25.33 -41.16
C SER A 3 42.98 26.26 -40.00
N ALA A 4 41.89 26.01 -39.29
CA ALA A 4 41.70 26.46 -37.93
C ALA A 4 41.43 25.22 -37.06
N SER A 5 42.45 24.84 -36.30
CA SER A 5 42.41 23.84 -35.24
C SER A 5 41.87 24.52 -33.97
N SER A 6 40.93 23.91 -33.26
CA SER A 6 40.70 24.23 -31.85
C SER A 6 40.14 23.01 -31.09
N SER A 7 41.10 22.32 -30.49
CA SER A 7 41.10 21.70 -29.16
C SER A 7 39.76 21.42 -28.48
N ALA A 8 39.56 20.14 -28.19
CA ALA A 8 38.63 19.63 -27.19
C ALA A 8 38.88 20.25 -25.80
N ALA A 9 37.80 20.55 -25.08
CA ALA A 9 37.79 20.74 -23.64
C ALA A 9 36.59 19.96 -23.08
N ALA A 10 36.90 18.83 -22.45
CA ALA A 10 35.97 18.08 -21.62
C ALA A 10 35.80 18.82 -20.28
N ALA A 11 34.56 18.97 -19.81
CA ALA A 11 34.27 19.41 -18.46
C ALA A 11 32.99 18.74 -17.93
N ASN A 12 33.24 17.76 -17.05
CA ASN A 12 32.44 17.21 -15.96
C ASN A 12 30.97 16.82 -16.18
N ALA A 13 30.83 15.51 -16.41
CA ALA A 13 29.76 14.73 -15.84
C ALA A 13 29.94 14.58 -14.32
N GLY A 14 28.82 14.57 -13.61
CA GLY A 14 28.66 13.85 -12.35
C GLY A 14 28.84 14.70 -11.10
N GLU A 15 27.73 15.04 -10.48
CA GLU A 15 27.44 14.52 -9.13
C GLU A 15 25.93 14.54 -8.95
N GLY A 16 25.34 13.36 -9.12
CA GLY A 16 23.95 13.12 -8.78
C GLY A 16 23.79 13.35 -7.28
N SER A 17 22.88 14.25 -6.92
CA SER A 17 22.32 14.25 -5.58
C SER A 17 21.54 12.94 -5.44
N GLY A 18 22.19 11.93 -4.89
CA GLY A 18 21.50 10.82 -4.26
C GLY A 18 20.65 11.41 -3.15
N ALA A 19 19.39 11.72 -3.47
CA ALA A 19 18.37 11.87 -2.47
C ALA A 19 18.38 10.54 -1.71
N ALA A 20 18.87 10.56 -0.48
CA ALA A 20 18.67 9.46 0.44
C ALA A 20 17.17 9.18 0.41
N GLU A 21 16.78 7.98 -0.05
CA GLU A 21 15.41 7.53 0.20
C GLU A 21 15.27 7.48 1.72
N GLU A 22 14.68 8.51 2.31
CA GLU A 22 14.15 8.43 3.66
C GLU A 22 13.24 7.21 3.67
N GLY A 23 13.72 6.13 4.31
CA GLY A 23 13.02 4.87 4.37
C GLY A 23 11.61 5.12 4.88
N VAL A 24 10.61 4.80 4.06
CA VAL A 24 9.23 5.01 4.45
C VAL A 24 8.88 4.00 5.52
N GLU A 25 8.77 4.51 6.75
CA GLU A 25 8.36 3.73 7.91
C GLU A 25 6.85 3.52 7.88
N ILE A 26 6.42 2.26 7.98
CA ILE A 26 5.01 1.86 7.94
C ILE A 26 4.61 1.32 9.30
N THR A 27 3.54 1.88 9.84
CA THR A 27 2.86 1.35 11.02
C THR A 27 1.63 0.55 10.59
N TYR A 28 1.38 -0.55 11.27
CA TYR A 28 0.23 -1.42 11.00
C TYR A 28 -0.70 -1.37 12.20
N VAL A 29 -2.01 -1.35 11.94
CA VAL A 29 -3.02 -1.34 13.00
C VAL A 29 -4.17 -2.27 12.63
N SER A 30 -4.75 -2.93 13.63
CA SER A 30 -6.02 -3.64 13.46
C SER A 30 -7.16 -2.66 13.22
N TYR A 31 -8.21 -3.13 12.54
CA TYR A 31 -9.43 -2.36 12.35
C TYR A 31 -10.05 -1.97 13.70
N GLY A 32 -10.15 -0.67 13.94
CA GLY A 32 -10.56 -0.10 15.23
C GLY A 32 -12.03 0.35 15.29
N GLY A 33 -12.82 0.15 14.24
CA GLY A 33 -14.21 0.61 14.16
C GLY A 33 -14.51 1.47 12.94
N GLU A 34 -15.73 2.02 12.90
CA GLU A 34 -16.29 2.75 11.74
C GLU A 34 -15.41 3.93 11.28
N GLN A 35 -14.57 4.52 12.13
CA GLN A 35 -13.63 5.56 11.73
C GLN A 35 -12.59 5.09 10.69
N HIS A 36 -12.30 3.79 10.64
CA HIS A 36 -11.41 3.21 9.62
C HIS A 36 -12.14 2.82 8.34
N LEU A 37 -13.47 2.67 8.36
CA LEU A 37 -14.23 2.22 7.19
C LEU A 37 -14.05 3.15 5.97
N PRO A 38 -14.16 4.49 6.10
CA PRO A 38 -13.88 5.39 4.99
C PRO A 38 -12.47 5.24 4.39
N LEU A 39 -11.47 4.89 5.21
CA LEU A 39 -10.09 4.69 4.75
C LEU A 39 -9.96 3.42 3.89
N VAL A 40 -10.61 2.32 4.32
CA VAL A 40 -10.66 1.07 3.54
C VAL A 40 -11.37 1.31 2.20
N MET A 41 -12.51 2.00 2.24
CA MET A 41 -13.29 2.33 1.04
C MET A 41 -12.46 3.19 0.08
N SER A 42 -11.80 4.25 0.55
CA SER A 42 -10.99 5.11 -0.32
C SER A 42 -9.83 4.38 -0.99
N LEU A 43 -9.18 3.45 -0.28
CA LEU A 43 -8.11 2.64 -0.86
C LEU A 43 -8.64 1.72 -1.98
N VAL A 44 -9.78 1.07 -1.73
CA VAL A 44 -10.40 0.15 -2.68
C VAL A 44 -10.90 0.90 -3.92
N ASP A 45 -11.56 2.04 -3.73
CA ASP A 45 -12.06 2.88 -4.83
C ASP A 45 -10.93 3.42 -5.72
N GLU A 46 -9.74 3.67 -5.16
CA GLU A 46 -8.57 4.16 -5.92
C GLU A 46 -7.88 3.06 -6.75
N GLU A 47 -7.90 1.81 -6.28
CA GLU A 47 -7.07 0.74 -6.84
C GLU A 47 -7.84 -0.42 -7.48
N LEU A 48 -9.12 -0.61 -7.15
CA LEU A 48 -9.97 -1.65 -7.72
C LEU A 48 -11.05 -1.02 -8.60
N SER A 49 -11.33 -1.66 -9.75
CA SER A 49 -12.28 -1.16 -10.74
C SER A 49 -13.75 -1.45 -10.43
N GLU A 50 -14.02 -2.30 -9.42
CA GLU A 50 -15.38 -2.73 -9.07
C GLU A 50 -15.86 -2.06 -7.78
N PRO A 51 -16.89 -1.21 -7.84
CA PRO A 51 -17.41 -0.55 -6.65
C PRO A 51 -18.16 -1.56 -5.78
N TYR A 52 -17.75 -1.70 -4.52
CA TYR A 52 -18.53 -2.43 -3.52
C TYR A 52 -19.56 -1.51 -2.86
N SER A 53 -20.73 -2.05 -2.53
CA SER A 53 -21.66 -1.34 -1.66
C SER A 53 -21.08 -1.19 -0.25
N ILE A 54 -21.48 -0.15 0.49
CA ILE A 54 -21.13 0.01 1.90
C ILE A 54 -21.47 -1.25 2.74
N PHE A 55 -22.53 -1.98 2.37
CA PHE A 55 -22.95 -3.21 3.03
C PHE A 55 -21.92 -4.33 2.90
N THR A 56 -21.22 -4.40 1.77
CA THR A 56 -20.15 -5.38 1.55
C THR A 56 -19.01 -5.16 2.53
N TYR A 57 -18.55 -3.92 2.67
CA TYR A 57 -17.49 -3.60 3.63
C TYR A 57 -17.94 -3.89 5.07
N ARG A 58 -19.12 -3.41 5.46
CA ARG A 58 -19.68 -3.62 6.80
C ARG A 58 -19.86 -5.11 7.14
N TYR A 59 -20.26 -5.93 6.17
CA TYR A 59 -20.35 -7.38 6.36
C TYR A 59 -19.01 -7.96 6.83
N PHE A 60 -17.89 -7.57 6.21
CA PHE A 60 -16.57 -8.05 6.63
C PHE A 60 -16.16 -7.48 7.99
N VAL A 61 -16.19 -6.17 8.16
CA VAL A 61 -15.63 -5.52 9.36
C VAL A 61 -16.49 -5.70 10.61
N TYR A 62 -17.78 -6.04 10.47
CA TYR A 62 -18.63 -6.36 11.63
C TYR A 62 -18.48 -7.82 12.08
N LEU A 63 -18.27 -8.74 11.14
CA LEU A 63 -18.16 -10.16 11.45
C LEU A 63 -16.71 -10.59 11.76
N TRP A 64 -15.74 -9.94 11.12
CA TRP A 64 -14.31 -10.24 11.28
C TRP A 64 -13.44 -8.98 11.40
N PRO A 65 -13.73 -8.04 12.33
CA PRO A 65 -12.88 -6.87 12.55
C PRO A 65 -11.42 -7.25 12.84
N GLN A 66 -11.21 -8.34 13.58
CA GLN A 66 -9.90 -8.88 13.95
C GLN A 66 -9.11 -9.47 12.78
N LEU A 67 -9.73 -9.66 11.61
CA LEU A 67 -9.06 -10.11 10.39
C LEU A 67 -8.93 -8.99 9.36
N THR A 68 -9.05 -7.74 9.81
CA THR A 68 -8.89 -6.55 8.98
C THR A 68 -7.78 -5.68 9.56
N PHE A 69 -6.80 -5.32 8.72
CA PHE A 69 -5.64 -4.54 9.12
C PHE A 69 -5.36 -3.43 8.12
N LEU A 70 -4.82 -2.33 8.61
CA LEU A 70 -4.50 -1.14 7.83
C LEU A 70 -3.02 -0.80 8.01
N ALA A 71 -2.41 -0.28 6.95
CA ALA A 71 -1.04 0.22 6.92
C ALA A 71 -1.04 1.74 6.79
N PHE A 72 -0.28 2.41 7.65
CA PHE A 72 -0.16 3.86 7.73
C PHE A 72 1.29 4.30 7.54
N ASP A 73 1.51 5.31 6.70
CA ASP A 73 2.79 6.00 6.60
C ASP A 73 3.05 6.78 7.89
N ALA A 74 4.13 6.46 8.60
CA ALA A 74 4.43 7.05 9.90
C ALA A 74 4.76 8.56 9.82
N ARG A 75 5.09 9.08 8.63
CA ARG A 75 5.52 10.47 8.44
C ARG A 75 4.35 11.45 8.46
N ASP A 76 3.24 11.07 7.82
CA ASP A 76 2.06 11.94 7.63
C ASP A 76 0.75 11.31 8.13
N GLY A 77 0.78 10.06 8.61
CA GLY A 77 -0.40 9.35 9.08
C GLY A 77 -1.36 8.94 7.95
N LYS A 78 -0.91 8.95 6.69
CA LYS A 78 -1.74 8.53 5.55
C LYS A 78 -1.96 7.03 5.59
N CYS A 79 -3.21 6.60 5.42
CA CYS A 79 -3.52 5.19 5.17
C CYS A 79 -3.10 4.82 3.74
N VAL A 80 -2.22 3.83 3.60
CA VAL A 80 -1.57 3.49 2.31
C VAL A 80 -1.80 2.05 1.88
N GLY A 81 -2.40 1.24 2.74
CA GLY A 81 -2.78 -0.12 2.41
C GLY A 81 -3.75 -0.71 3.42
N THR A 82 -4.43 -1.77 3.00
CA THR A 82 -5.38 -2.51 3.82
C THR A 82 -5.44 -3.96 3.37
N VAL A 83 -5.69 -4.85 4.31
CA VAL A 83 -6.16 -6.20 4.04
C VAL A 83 -7.48 -6.42 4.78
N VAL A 84 -8.47 -6.94 4.06
CA VAL A 84 -9.77 -7.32 4.60
C VAL A 84 -9.95 -8.80 4.36
N CYS A 85 -10.02 -9.58 5.44
CA CYS A 85 -10.20 -11.02 5.37
C CYS A 85 -11.50 -11.47 6.04
N LYS A 86 -11.93 -12.70 5.73
CA LYS A 86 -12.89 -13.45 6.53
C LYS A 86 -12.37 -14.84 6.86
N MET A 87 -12.97 -15.45 7.86
CA MET A 87 -12.81 -16.87 8.17
C MET A 87 -14.18 -17.55 8.11
N GLY A 88 -14.23 -18.74 7.51
CA GLY A 88 -15.45 -19.54 7.49
C GLY A 88 -15.17 -21.02 7.34
N GLU A 89 -16.15 -21.85 7.69
CA GLU A 89 -16.06 -23.28 7.45
C GLU A 89 -16.25 -23.60 5.96
N HIS A 90 -15.39 -24.45 5.44
CA HIS A 90 -15.47 -24.97 4.09
C HIS A 90 -15.05 -26.44 4.09
N ARG A 91 -16.02 -27.34 3.83
CA ARG A 91 -15.81 -28.80 3.77
C ARG A 91 -15.22 -29.39 5.06
N GLY A 92 -15.73 -28.96 6.22
CA GLY A 92 -15.30 -29.48 7.53
C GLY A 92 -13.98 -28.92 8.06
N ALA A 93 -13.43 -27.89 7.43
CA ALA A 93 -12.24 -27.18 7.90
C ALA A 93 -12.44 -25.67 7.84
N PHE A 94 -11.74 -24.92 8.71
CA PHE A 94 -11.72 -23.47 8.66
C PHE A 94 -10.80 -22.97 7.54
N ARG A 95 -11.30 -22.07 6.71
CA ARG A 95 -10.56 -21.46 5.60
C ARG A 95 -10.65 -19.94 5.65
N GLY A 96 -9.48 -19.31 5.59
CA GLY A 96 -9.36 -17.87 5.39
C GLY A 96 -9.62 -17.48 3.94
N TYR A 97 -10.23 -16.31 3.74
CA TYR A 97 -10.43 -15.69 2.44
C TYR A 97 -10.00 -14.24 2.50
N ILE A 98 -9.06 -13.85 1.64
CA ILE A 98 -8.66 -12.46 1.43
C ILE A 98 -9.69 -11.85 0.49
N ALA A 99 -10.52 -10.96 1.02
CA ALA A 99 -11.55 -10.29 0.24
C ALA A 99 -10.97 -9.11 -0.53
N MET A 100 -10.13 -8.33 0.13
CA MET A 100 -9.48 -7.15 -0.44
C MET A 100 -8.06 -7.08 0.10
N LEU A 101 -7.09 -6.87 -0.78
CA LEU A 101 -5.71 -6.54 -0.44
C LEU A 101 -5.29 -5.39 -1.34
N VAL A 102 -5.03 -4.24 -0.72
CA VAL A 102 -4.73 -3.01 -1.44
C VAL A 102 -3.48 -2.37 -0.85
N VAL A 103 -2.57 -1.95 -1.72
CA VAL A 103 -1.46 -1.05 -1.40
C VAL A 103 -1.40 0.01 -2.51
N LEU A 104 -1.40 1.28 -2.12
CA LEU A 104 -1.32 2.40 -3.06
C LEU A 104 -0.07 2.31 -3.93
N LYS A 105 -0.19 2.60 -5.21
CA LYS A 105 0.91 2.51 -6.20
C LYS A 105 2.26 3.07 -5.72
N PRO A 106 2.35 4.28 -5.12
CA PRO A 106 3.64 4.84 -4.69
C PRO A 106 4.34 4.05 -3.57
N TYR A 107 3.61 3.18 -2.88
CA TYR A 107 4.07 2.39 -1.73
C TYR A 107 4.35 0.92 -2.08
N ARG A 108 4.15 0.52 -3.35
CA ARG A 108 4.40 -0.85 -3.82
C ARG A 108 5.90 -1.16 -3.95
N GLY A 109 6.23 -2.44 -3.98
CA GLY A 109 7.63 -2.91 -4.06
C GLY A 109 8.39 -2.81 -2.73
N ARG A 110 7.68 -2.55 -1.62
CA ARG A 110 8.26 -2.33 -0.28
C ARG A 110 7.87 -3.39 0.75
N GLY A 111 7.30 -4.51 0.31
CA GLY A 111 6.89 -5.62 1.20
C GLY A 111 5.63 -5.37 2.06
N ILE A 112 4.94 -4.22 1.92
CA ILE A 112 3.77 -3.86 2.73
C ILE A 112 2.63 -4.89 2.59
N GLY A 113 2.39 -5.39 1.38
CA GLY A 113 1.36 -6.39 1.13
C GLY A 113 1.63 -7.71 1.86
N ASP A 114 2.87 -8.17 1.84
CA ASP A 114 3.28 -9.39 2.54
C ASP A 114 3.25 -9.21 4.07
N ALA A 115 3.64 -8.02 4.54
CA ALA A 115 3.56 -7.65 5.95
C ALA A 115 2.11 -7.62 6.44
N LEU A 116 1.17 -7.05 5.67
CA LEU A 116 -0.26 -7.06 6.01
C LEU A 116 -0.83 -8.48 6.16
N LEU A 117 -0.33 -9.45 5.38
CA LEU A 117 -0.75 -10.85 5.48
C LEU A 117 -0.14 -11.57 6.69
N SER A 118 0.92 -11.03 7.27
CA SER A 118 1.70 -11.64 8.35
C SER A 118 1.53 -10.94 9.71
N TYR A 119 0.82 -9.81 9.74
CA TYR A 119 0.60 -8.96 10.92
C TYR A 119 -0.54 -9.51 11.81
#